data_AF-A0A1S2PKV9-F1
#
_entry.id   AF-A0A1S2PKV9-F1
#
_cell.length_a   1.000
_cell.length_b   1.000
_cell.length_c   1.000
_cell.angle_alpha   90.00
_cell.angle_beta   90.00
_cell.angle_gamma   90.00
#
_symmetry.space_group_name_H-M   'P 1'
#
loop_
_entity.id
_entity.type
_entity.pdbx_description
1 polymer ?
#
loop_
_entity_poly.entity_id
_entity_poly.type
_entity_poly.pdbx_seq_one_letter_code
_entity_poly.pdbx_strand_id
1 'polypeptide(L)'
;MGEYEVNSEPALASRHSDALSGMAPEEDAVAGPNRSSVGPRRTFRLLTLLLMLAMPLANLTLLGQYREGVVQRVPDADAATVKVGIASAWLFGSVLNALGMLFVVLIAGAAGAAACRLAGSRGAFADDRTFLGLAVSGFLLGKLLVLTLGSVLFSLPSSDHIVAVLGGTDPSLAVLAGVCTLVARHSARLSWPRSTTCALAPTGLFTVASLIA
;
A
#
# COMPACT_ATOMS: atom_id res chain seq x y z
N MET A 1 18.46 -76.51 -9.02
CA MET A 1 17.99 -75.83 -7.79
C MET A 1 17.12 -74.65 -8.24
N GLY A 2 15.79 -74.76 -8.08
CA GLY A 2 14.73 -73.75 -8.34
C GLY A 2 14.57 -73.32 -9.81
N GLU A 3 13.57 -73.76 -10.60
CA GLU A 3 12.12 -73.42 -10.53
C GLU A 3 11.91 -71.89 -10.42
N TYR A 4 11.17 -71.13 -11.24
CA TYR A 4 9.99 -71.35 -12.12
C TYR A 4 10.08 -70.29 -13.26
N GLU A 5 9.97 -70.62 -14.55
CA GLU A 5 8.78 -70.92 -15.35
C GLU A 5 7.79 -69.75 -15.59
N VAL A 6 7.51 -69.55 -16.89
CA VAL A 6 6.24 -69.10 -17.51
C VAL A 6 6.16 -67.63 -17.95
N ASN A 7 6.38 -67.48 -19.27
CA ASN A 7 5.50 -66.88 -20.30
C ASN A 7 4.68 -65.64 -19.89
N SER A 8 4.62 -64.57 -20.70
CA SER A 8 4.18 -64.63 -22.09
C SER A 8 4.49 -63.31 -22.82
N GLU A 9 5.16 -63.44 -23.96
CA GLU A 9 5.03 -62.64 -25.19
C GLU A 9 3.56 -62.31 -25.60
N PRO A 10 3.27 -61.59 -26.70
CA PRO A 10 4.05 -60.59 -27.46
C PRO A 10 3.23 -59.36 -27.95
N ALA A 11 3.96 -58.46 -28.59
CA ALA A 11 3.67 -57.59 -29.75
C ALA A 11 2.30 -57.58 -30.44
N LEU A 12 1.89 -56.39 -30.93
CA LEU A 12 1.64 -56.05 -32.35
C LEU A 12 0.88 -54.71 -32.45
N ALA A 13 1.45 -53.71 -33.12
CA ALA A 13 1.11 -53.30 -34.50
C ALA A 13 0.21 -52.04 -34.51
N SER A 14 0.78 -50.89 -34.86
CA SER A 14 0.73 -50.29 -36.20
C SER A 14 -0.65 -49.79 -36.62
N ARG A 15 -0.77 -48.49 -36.91
CA ARG A 15 -1.50 -48.01 -38.08
C ARG A 15 -0.91 -46.70 -38.60
N HIS A 16 -0.21 -46.85 -39.71
CA HIS A 16 0.00 -45.87 -40.76
C HIS A 16 -1.35 -45.50 -41.40
N SER A 17 -1.48 -44.26 -41.91
CA SER A 17 -2.04 -43.92 -43.24
C SER A 17 -2.60 -42.48 -43.29
N ASP A 18 -1.85 -41.61 -43.95
CA ASP A 18 -2.21 -40.76 -45.10
C ASP A 18 -3.60 -40.10 -45.28
N ALA A 19 -3.49 -38.85 -45.73
CA ALA A 19 -4.29 -38.14 -46.75
C ALA A 19 -5.54 -37.32 -46.36
N LEU A 20 -5.34 -35.99 -46.38
CA LEU A 20 -6.11 -34.93 -47.07
C LEU A 20 -7.65 -35.01 -47.15
N SER A 21 -8.32 -33.96 -46.65
CA SER A 21 -9.18 -33.01 -47.42
C SER A 21 -10.30 -32.41 -46.56
N GLY A 22 -10.48 -31.08 -46.63
CA GLY A 22 -11.80 -30.46 -46.43
C GLY A 22 -12.02 -29.62 -45.15
N MET A 23 -11.87 -28.30 -45.32
CA MET A 23 -12.76 -27.23 -44.81
C MET A 23 -12.99 -27.02 -43.29
N ALA A 24 -12.45 -25.86 -42.84
CA ALA A 24 -13.00 -24.89 -41.89
C ALA A 24 -12.95 -25.19 -40.37
N PRO A 25 -12.99 -24.17 -39.48
CA PRO A 25 -13.08 -22.72 -39.70
C PRO A 25 -11.91 -21.92 -39.08
N GLU A 26 -11.92 -20.61 -39.37
CA GLU A 26 -11.30 -19.57 -38.57
C GLU A 26 -11.57 -19.81 -37.07
N GLU A 27 -10.61 -20.39 -36.34
CA GLU A 27 -10.47 -20.02 -34.94
C GLU A 27 -9.56 -18.81 -34.93
N ASP A 28 -10.21 -17.65 -34.96
CA ASP A 28 -9.74 -16.46 -34.29
C ASP A 28 -8.83 -16.87 -33.14
N ALA A 29 -7.53 -16.65 -33.31
CA ALA A 29 -6.66 -16.43 -32.18
C ALA A 29 -7.20 -15.15 -31.52
N VAL A 30 -8.28 -15.32 -30.73
CA VAL A 30 -8.74 -14.37 -29.75
C VAL A 30 -7.55 -14.21 -28.86
N ALA A 31 -6.74 -13.19 -29.18
CA ALA A 31 -5.84 -12.55 -28.26
C ALA A 31 -6.71 -12.28 -27.04
N GLY A 32 -6.65 -13.19 -26.07
CA GLY A 32 -7.38 -13.09 -24.82
C GLY A 32 -7.12 -11.67 -24.35
N PRO A 33 -8.16 -10.87 -24.06
CA PRO A 33 -7.98 -9.46 -23.80
C PRO A 33 -6.92 -9.37 -22.71
N ASN A 34 -5.79 -8.75 -23.06
CA ASN A 34 -4.80 -8.25 -22.12
C ASN A 34 -5.56 -7.25 -21.25
N ARG A 35 -6.30 -7.77 -20.26
CA ARG A 35 -6.84 -7.03 -19.14
C ARG A 35 -5.63 -6.64 -18.33
N SER A 36 -4.95 -5.63 -18.86
CA SER A 36 -3.86 -4.95 -18.23
C SER A 36 -4.36 -4.55 -16.85
N SER A 37 -3.74 -5.09 -15.80
CA SER A 37 -4.02 -4.77 -14.39
C SER A 37 -3.56 -3.35 -14.04
N VAL A 38 -3.76 -2.41 -14.97
CA VAL A 38 -3.35 -1.00 -14.89
C VAL A 38 -4.18 -0.28 -13.82
N GLY A 39 -5.42 -0.72 -13.57
CA GLY A 39 -6.32 -0.13 -12.57
C GLY A 39 -5.69 0.03 -11.18
N PRO A 40 -5.34 -1.07 -10.48
CA PRO A 40 -4.79 -1.00 -9.12
C PRO A 40 -3.49 -0.19 -9.02
N ARG A 41 -2.56 -0.37 -9.98
CA ARG A 41 -1.28 0.36 -9.99
C ARG A 41 -1.46 1.86 -10.24
N ARG A 42 -2.40 2.23 -11.13
CA ARG A 42 -2.74 3.64 -11.38
C ARG A 42 -3.42 4.26 -10.16
N THR A 43 -4.35 3.56 -9.52
CA THR A 43 -5.00 4.01 -8.28
C THR A 43 -3.99 4.16 -7.15
N PHE A 44 -3.03 3.24 -7.01
CA PHE A 44 -1.99 3.33 -6.00
C PHE A 44 -1.14 4.58 -6.20
N ARG A 45 -0.63 4.79 -7.43
CA ARG A 45 0.12 6.00 -7.78
C ARG A 45 -0.69 7.27 -7.51
N LEU A 46 -1.96 7.29 -7.89
CA LEU A 46 -2.83 8.44 -7.69
C LEU A 46 -3.07 8.72 -6.20
N LEU A 47 -3.35 7.70 -5.38
CA LEU A 47 -3.52 7.86 -3.94
C LEU A 47 -2.22 8.30 -3.26
N THR A 48 -1.08 7.75 -3.66
CA THR A 48 0.23 8.21 -3.17
C THR A 48 0.47 9.66 -3.56
N LEU A 49 0.18 10.07 -4.79
CA LEU A 49 0.30 11.47 -5.22
C LEU A 49 -0.63 12.39 -4.43
N LEU A 50 -1.89 12.00 -4.23
CA LEU A 50 -2.85 12.74 -3.41
C LEU A 50 -2.37 12.87 -1.97
N LEU A 51 -1.81 11.80 -1.40
CA LEU A 51 -1.23 11.81 -0.07
C LEU A 51 -0.07 12.80 0.03
N MET A 52 0.84 12.78 -0.94
CA MET A 52 1.96 13.73 -1.02
C MET A 52 1.47 15.18 -1.16
N LEU A 53 0.41 15.41 -1.94
CA LEU A 53 -0.21 16.73 -2.14
C LEU A 53 -0.99 17.20 -0.91
N ALA A 54 -1.54 16.29 -0.11
CA ALA A 54 -2.24 16.61 1.12
C ALA A 54 -1.30 17.08 2.24
N MET A 55 -0.02 16.67 2.23
CA MET A 55 0.97 17.06 3.26
C MET A 55 1.23 18.57 3.32
N PRO A 56 1.46 19.29 2.19
CA PRO A 56 1.54 20.75 2.21
C PRO A 56 0.31 21.41 2.83
N LEU A 57 -0.90 20.91 2.50
CA LEU A 57 -2.15 21.44 3.07
C LEU A 57 -2.23 21.20 4.58
N ALA A 58 -1.86 20.01 5.05
CA ALA A 58 -1.78 19.73 6.48
C ALA A 58 -0.73 20.64 7.15
N ASN A 59 0.42 20.86 6.53
CA ASN A 59 1.46 21.73 7.09
C ASN A 59 1.10 23.22 7.05
N LEU A 60 0.15 23.66 6.21
CA LEU A 60 -0.38 25.03 6.27
C LEU A 60 -1.08 25.29 7.62
N THR A 61 -1.65 24.28 8.27
CA THR A 61 -2.25 24.46 9.60
C THR A 61 -1.19 24.68 10.69
N LEU A 62 0.07 24.34 10.41
CA LEU A 62 1.23 24.51 11.30
C LEU A 62 1.97 25.84 11.08
N LEU A 63 1.49 26.71 10.16
CA LEU A 63 2.16 27.99 9.85
C LEU A 63 2.36 28.87 11.09
N GLY A 64 1.42 28.82 12.03
CA GLY A 64 1.50 29.54 13.31
C GLY A 64 2.70 29.09 14.15
N GLN A 65 2.96 27.78 14.23
CA GLN A 65 4.10 27.23 14.97
C GLN A 65 5.43 27.52 14.27
N TYR A 66 5.48 27.47 12.94
CA TYR A 66 6.68 27.89 12.21
C TYR A 66 7.00 29.36 12.45
N ARG A 67 5.97 30.21 12.51
CA ARG A 67 6.13 31.62 12.85
C ARG A 67 6.64 31.80 14.27
N GLU A 68 6.01 31.18 15.26
CA GLU A 68 6.44 31.25 16.66
C GLU A 68 7.87 30.72 16.85
N GLY A 69 8.20 29.57 16.25
CA GLY A 69 9.53 28.99 16.35
C GLY A 69 10.63 29.82 15.68
N VAL A 70 10.34 30.46 14.54
CA VAL A 70 11.29 31.37 13.87
C VAL A 70 11.48 32.65 14.68
N VAL A 71 10.39 33.26 15.16
CA VAL A 71 10.44 34.49 15.97
C VAL A 71 11.14 34.25 17.31
N GLN A 72 10.94 33.09 17.94
CA GLN A 72 11.62 32.74 19.19
C GLN A 72 13.14 32.57 19.01
N ARG A 73 13.58 32.05 17.85
CA ARG A 73 15.00 31.84 17.57
C ARG A 73 15.72 33.07 17.03
N VAL A 74 14.99 34.01 16.41
CA VAL A 74 15.55 35.24 15.85
C VAL A 74 14.62 36.42 16.15
N PRO A 75 14.62 36.92 17.40
CA PRO A 75 13.66 37.94 17.86
C PRO A 75 13.83 39.30 17.16
N ASP A 76 15.04 39.61 16.68
CA ASP A 76 15.39 40.88 16.02
C ASP A 76 15.40 40.81 14.48
N ALA A 77 14.87 39.74 13.89
CA ALA A 77 14.84 39.60 12.43
C ALA A 77 13.81 40.52 11.77
N ASP A 78 14.21 41.13 10.65
CA ASP A 78 13.30 41.88 9.78
C ASP A 78 12.10 41.05 9.35
N ALA A 79 10.93 41.70 9.23
CA ALA A 79 9.68 41.05 8.85
C ALA A 79 9.77 40.31 7.50
N ALA A 80 10.62 40.77 6.57
CA ALA A 80 10.88 40.09 5.30
C ALA A 80 11.63 38.76 5.51
N THR A 81 12.67 38.76 6.36
CA THR A 81 13.48 37.58 6.69
C THR A 81 12.65 36.53 7.46
N VAL A 82 11.78 36.97 8.38
CA VAL A 82 10.85 36.08 9.09
C VAL A 82 9.88 35.39 8.13
N LYS A 83 9.32 36.11 7.14
CA LYS A 83 8.43 35.51 6.11
C LYS A 83 9.14 34.45 5.27
N VAL A 84 10.38 34.73 4.83
CA VAL A 84 11.19 33.77 4.07
C VAL A 84 11.54 32.55 4.93
N GLY A 85 11.90 32.77 6.20
CA GLY A 85 12.15 31.71 7.17
C GLY A 85 10.94 30.79 7.35
N ILE A 86 9.75 31.34 7.56
CA ILE A 86 8.50 30.57 7.70
C ILE A 86 8.20 29.78 6.41
N ALA A 87 8.30 30.42 5.25
CA ALA A 87 8.05 29.77 3.96
C ALA A 87 9.02 28.61 3.71
N SER A 88 10.30 28.80 4.01
CA SER A 88 11.33 27.76 3.89
C SER A 88 11.11 26.61 4.87
N ALA A 89 10.77 26.90 6.13
CA ALA A 89 10.46 25.89 7.15
C ALA A 89 9.22 25.08 6.76
N TRP A 90 8.17 25.74 6.27
CA TRP A 90 6.97 25.09 5.78
C TRP A 90 7.25 24.21 4.55
N LEU A 91 8.00 24.70 3.55
CA LEU A 91 8.37 23.93 2.37
C LEU A 91 9.19 22.70 2.75
N PHE A 92 10.25 22.89 3.56
CA PHE A 92 11.13 21.82 3.96
C PHE A 92 10.40 20.76 4.80
N GLY A 93 9.61 21.19 5.79
CA GLY A 93 8.77 20.29 6.60
C GLY A 93 7.76 19.53 5.75
N SER A 94 7.21 20.14 4.70
CA SER A 94 6.27 19.49 3.78
C SER A 94 6.93 18.42 2.93
N VAL A 95 8.12 18.70 2.40
CA VAL A 95 8.89 17.71 1.63
C VAL A 95 9.31 16.54 2.53
N LEU A 96 9.82 16.82 3.73
CA LEU A 96 10.26 15.79 4.66
C LEU A 96 9.10 14.88 5.10
N ASN A 97 7.95 15.47 5.44
CA ASN A 97 6.76 14.72 5.84
C ASN A 97 6.21 13.86 4.69
N ALA A 98 6.18 14.42 3.47
CA ALA A 98 5.80 13.69 2.27
C ALA A 98 6.73 12.49 2.02
N LEU A 99 8.05 12.68 2.11
CA LEU A 99 9.02 11.58 1.99
C LEU A 99 8.84 10.52 3.09
N GLY A 100 8.62 10.93 4.33
CA GLY A 100 8.36 10.01 5.44
C GLY A 100 7.12 9.15 5.19
N MET A 101 6.03 9.77 4.75
CA MET A 101 4.77 9.07 4.47
C MET A 101 4.88 8.14 3.26
N LEU A 102 5.61 8.54 2.22
CA LEU A 102 5.94 7.68 1.09
C LEU A 102 6.72 6.44 1.54
N PHE A 103 7.72 6.65 2.41
CA PHE A 103 8.54 5.56 2.96
C PHE A 103 7.70 4.57 3.77
N VAL A 104 6.83 5.08 4.66
CA VAL A 104 5.90 4.25 5.46
C VAL A 104 4.99 3.43 4.55
N VAL A 105 4.36 4.04 3.55
CA VAL A 105 3.47 3.34 2.62
C VAL A 105 4.20 2.23 1.87
N LEU A 106 5.40 2.52 1.35
CA LEU A 106 6.16 1.56 0.54
C LEU A 106 6.67 0.38 1.37
N ILE A 107 7.11 0.63 2.60
CA ILE A 107 7.61 -0.41 3.51
C ILE A 107 6.47 -1.23 4.07
N ALA A 108 5.38 -0.60 4.52
CA ALA A 108 4.21 -1.32 5.02
C ALA A 108 3.62 -2.24 3.94
N GLY A 109 3.53 -1.76 2.68
CA GLY A 109 3.12 -2.59 1.56
C GLY A 109 4.07 -3.77 1.30
N ALA A 110 5.39 -3.54 1.35
CA ALA A 110 6.38 -4.59 1.13
C ALA A 110 6.38 -5.65 2.26
N ALA A 111 6.28 -5.21 3.51
CA ALA A 111 6.23 -6.07 4.68
C ALA A 111 4.94 -6.89 4.73
N GLY A 112 3.80 -6.29 4.40
CA GLY A 112 2.54 -7.01 4.26
C GLY A 112 2.62 -8.08 3.16
N ALA A 113 3.22 -7.76 2.01
CA ALA A 113 3.40 -8.73 0.92
C ALA A 113 4.35 -9.88 1.32
N ALA A 114 5.42 -9.58 2.05
CA ALA A 114 6.31 -10.59 2.60
C ALA A 114 5.60 -11.49 3.62
N ALA A 115 4.78 -10.93 4.51
CA ALA A 115 3.97 -11.68 5.45
C ALA A 115 2.95 -12.59 4.73
N CYS A 116 2.27 -12.07 3.70
CA CYS A 116 1.38 -12.86 2.82
C CYS A 116 2.11 -14.04 2.18
N ARG A 117 3.34 -13.85 1.71
CA ARG A 117 4.18 -14.92 1.16
C ARG A 117 4.53 -15.97 2.20
N LEU A 118 4.96 -15.55 3.40
CA LEU A 118 5.26 -16.46 4.52
C LEU A 118 4.04 -17.25 4.97
N ALA A 119 2.84 -16.66 4.89
CA ALA A 119 1.58 -17.33 5.18
C ALA A 119 1.08 -18.25 4.05
N GLY A 120 1.81 -18.37 2.94
CA GLY A 120 1.51 -19.30 1.84
C GLY A 120 0.76 -18.70 0.66
N SER A 121 0.76 -17.37 0.49
CA SER A 121 0.26 -16.73 -0.74
C SER A 121 1.01 -17.23 -1.96
N ARG A 122 0.26 -17.62 -3.00
CA ARG A 122 0.81 -17.94 -4.33
C ARG A 122 0.73 -16.76 -5.30
N GLY A 123 0.26 -15.61 -4.84
CA GLY A 123 0.09 -14.40 -5.64
C GLY A 123 1.42 -13.74 -6.05
N ALA A 124 1.35 -12.85 -7.04
CA ALA A 124 2.47 -12.03 -7.44
C ALA A 124 2.81 -11.00 -6.35
N PHE A 125 4.06 -10.99 -5.87
CA PHE A 125 4.51 -10.11 -4.78
C PHE A 125 4.25 -8.62 -5.09
N ALA A 126 4.43 -8.20 -6.34
CA ALA A 126 4.21 -6.82 -6.76
C ALA A 126 2.74 -6.40 -6.64
N ASP A 127 1.80 -7.32 -6.86
CA ASP A 127 0.38 -7.04 -6.77
C ASP A 127 -0.05 -7.00 -5.31
N ASP A 128 0.37 -7.98 -4.49
CA ASP A 128 0.13 -7.98 -3.03
C ASP A 128 0.67 -6.71 -2.37
N ARG A 129 1.87 -6.26 -2.75
CA ARG A 129 2.47 -5.00 -2.30
C ARG A 129 1.64 -3.79 -2.69
N THR A 130 1.13 -3.76 -3.92
CA THR A 130 0.32 -2.64 -4.42
C THR A 130 -1.02 -2.57 -3.70
N PHE A 131 -1.66 -3.71 -3.46
CA PHE A 131 -2.95 -3.78 -2.75
C PHE A 131 -2.84 -3.40 -1.28
N LEU A 132 -1.83 -3.89 -0.58
CA LEU A 132 -1.58 -3.51 0.82
C LEU A 132 -1.12 -2.05 0.93
N GLY A 133 -0.29 -1.59 -0.02
CA GLY A 133 0.08 -0.17 -0.12
C GLY A 133 -1.14 0.74 -0.36
N LEU A 134 -2.09 0.31 -1.18
CA LEU A 134 -3.37 0.99 -1.39
C LEU A 134 -4.18 1.12 -0.10
N ALA A 135 -4.28 0.03 0.66
CA ALA A 135 -4.99 0.02 1.95
C ALA A 135 -4.37 1.02 2.94
N VAL A 136 -3.04 0.99 3.08
CA VAL A 136 -2.30 1.91 3.96
C VAL A 136 -2.43 3.36 3.48
N SER A 137 -2.28 3.61 2.19
CA SER A 137 -2.41 4.97 1.62
C SER A 137 -3.82 5.52 1.81
N GLY A 138 -4.84 4.70 1.54
CA GLY A 138 -6.24 5.08 1.72
C GLY A 138 -6.59 5.35 3.18
N PHE A 139 -6.05 4.54 4.11
CA PHE A 139 -6.20 4.78 5.55
C PHE A 139 -5.57 6.11 5.98
N LEU A 140 -4.32 6.37 5.55
CA LEU A 140 -3.63 7.62 5.88
C LEU A 140 -4.35 8.84 5.32
N LEU A 141 -4.80 8.77 4.07
CA LEU A 141 -5.58 9.83 3.44
C LEU A 141 -6.91 10.06 4.17
N GLY A 142 -7.59 8.97 4.56
CA GLY A 142 -8.83 9.05 5.34
C GLY A 142 -8.60 9.67 6.72
N LYS A 143 -7.51 9.30 7.41
CA LYS A 143 -7.13 9.87 8.71
C LYS A 143 -6.85 11.37 8.59
N LEU A 144 -6.09 11.78 7.57
CA LEU A 144 -5.86 13.19 7.24
C LEU A 144 -7.16 13.93 6.95
N LEU A 145 -8.05 13.37 6.12
CA LEU A 145 -9.32 13.99 5.75
C LEU A 145 -10.20 14.23 6.99
N VAL A 146 -10.34 13.23 7.86
CA VAL A 146 -11.13 13.33 9.10
C VAL A 146 -10.55 14.40 10.02
N LEU A 147 -9.22 14.45 10.16
CA LEU A 147 -8.55 15.47 10.95
C LEU A 147 -8.74 16.88 10.38
N THR A 148 -8.59 17.05 9.07
CA THR A 148 -8.80 18.36 8.43
C THR A 148 -10.25 18.79 8.52
N LEU A 149 -11.20 17.89 8.28
CA LEU A 149 -12.63 18.19 8.35
C LEU A 149 -13.04 18.53 9.78
N GLY A 150 -12.57 17.76 10.76
CA GLY A 150 -12.81 18.02 12.18
C GLY A 150 -12.24 19.36 12.63
N SER A 151 -11.03 19.69 12.18
CA SER A 151 -10.41 20.99 12.49
C SER A 151 -11.20 22.16 11.91
N VAL A 152 -11.69 22.04 10.67
CA VAL A 152 -12.51 23.09 10.01
C VAL A 152 -13.89 23.22 10.65
N LEU A 153 -14.53 22.10 11.00
CA LEU A 153 -15.89 22.08 11.53
C LEU A 153 -15.98 22.54 12.99
N PHE A 154 -14.96 22.22 13.80
CA PHE A 154 -15.00 22.43 15.25
C PHE A 154 -14.03 23.51 15.75
N SER A 155 -13.27 24.17 14.86
CA SER A 155 -12.30 25.24 15.22
C SER A 155 -11.36 24.87 16.37
N LEU A 156 -11.07 23.57 16.53
CA LEU A 156 -10.18 23.06 17.55
C LEU A 156 -8.73 23.44 17.19
N PRO A 157 -7.87 23.80 18.17
CA PRO A 157 -6.45 24.04 17.92
C PRO A 157 -5.83 22.74 17.38
N SER A 158 -5.61 22.73 16.06
CA SER A 158 -5.31 21.52 15.28
C SER A 158 -3.89 20.98 15.49
N SER A 159 -2.99 21.75 16.09
CA SER A 159 -1.55 21.54 15.97
C SER A 159 -1.02 20.39 16.83
N ASP A 160 -1.43 20.30 18.10
CA ASP A 160 -0.99 19.20 18.97
C ASP A 160 -1.74 17.89 18.64
N HIS A 161 -2.95 18.01 18.08
CA HIS A 161 -3.76 16.87 17.70
C HIS A 161 -3.38 16.24 16.37
N ILE A 162 -2.84 16.97 15.38
CA ILE A 162 -2.48 16.36 14.09
C ILE A 162 -1.29 15.42 14.23
N VAL A 163 -0.22 15.81 14.94
CA VAL A 163 0.95 14.94 15.17
C VAL A 163 0.61 13.80 16.12
N ALA A 164 -0.09 14.09 17.23
CA ALA A 164 -0.51 13.06 18.18
C ALA A 164 -1.55 12.08 17.60
N VAL A 165 -2.37 12.48 16.64
CA VAL A 165 -3.32 11.58 15.98
C VAL A 165 -2.67 10.88 14.78
N LEU A 166 -1.74 11.48 14.03
CA LEU A 166 -0.97 10.74 13.01
C LEU A 166 -0.04 9.69 13.64
N GLY A 167 0.57 10.00 14.78
CA GLY A 167 1.40 9.11 15.60
C GLY A 167 0.64 8.34 16.68
N GLY A 168 -0.68 8.50 16.79
CA GLY A 168 -1.46 7.89 17.86
C GLY A 168 -1.77 6.42 17.62
N THR A 169 -1.51 5.57 18.62
CA THR A 169 -2.03 4.20 18.67
C THR A 169 -3.51 4.21 19.03
N ASP A 170 -4.33 4.69 18.10
CA ASP A 170 -5.77 4.90 18.28
C ASP A 170 -6.59 3.66 17.87
N PRO A 171 -7.88 3.57 18.24
CA PRO A 171 -8.80 2.56 17.71
C PRO A 171 -8.87 2.52 16.17
N SER A 172 -8.42 3.58 15.49
CA SER A 172 -8.26 3.61 14.03
C SER A 172 -7.28 2.54 13.50
N LEU A 173 -6.33 2.05 14.31
CA LEU A 173 -5.46 0.92 13.94
C LEU A 173 -6.25 -0.38 13.72
N ALA A 174 -7.37 -0.57 14.42
CA ALA A 174 -8.25 -1.70 14.19
C ALA A 174 -8.92 -1.61 12.81
N VAL A 175 -9.23 -0.39 12.35
CA VAL A 175 -9.74 -0.16 10.99
C VAL A 175 -8.68 -0.48 9.95
N LEU A 176 -7.42 -0.04 10.14
CA LEU A 176 -6.31 -0.40 9.26
C LEU A 176 -6.10 -1.92 9.21
N ALA A 177 -6.07 -2.59 10.37
CA ALA A 177 -5.95 -4.04 10.44
C ALA A 177 -7.10 -4.76 9.73
N GLY A 178 -8.34 -4.27 9.89
CA GLY A 178 -9.52 -4.80 9.22
C GLY A 178 -9.44 -4.66 7.69
N VAL A 179 -9.09 -3.47 7.19
CA VAL A 179 -8.95 -3.21 5.75
C VAL A 179 -7.82 -4.05 5.16
N CYS A 180 -6.64 -4.08 5.80
CA CYS A 180 -5.53 -4.93 5.38
C CYS A 180 -5.89 -6.42 5.37
N THR A 181 -6.68 -6.89 6.34
CA THR A 181 -7.16 -8.28 6.39
C THR A 181 -8.08 -8.60 5.22
N LEU A 182 -9.05 -7.72 4.93
CA LEU A 182 -9.97 -7.89 3.80
C LEU A 182 -9.22 -7.88 2.47
N VAL A 183 -8.27 -6.95 2.31
CA VAL A 183 -7.44 -6.84 1.11
C VAL A 183 -6.54 -8.05 0.95
N ALA A 184 -5.86 -8.53 2.00
CA ALA A 184 -5.05 -9.74 1.97
C ALA A 184 -5.88 -10.98 1.63
N ARG A 185 -7.09 -11.08 2.19
CA ARG A 185 -8.01 -12.18 1.88
C ARG A 185 -8.45 -12.17 0.41
N HIS A 186 -8.76 -10.99 -0.13
CA HIS A 186 -9.23 -10.85 -1.50
C HIS A 186 -8.11 -11.05 -2.53
N SER A 187 -6.92 -10.50 -2.28
CA SER A 187 -5.76 -10.57 -3.17
C SER A 187 -5.04 -11.92 -3.12
N ALA A 188 -4.71 -12.39 -1.92
CA ALA A 188 -3.90 -13.59 -1.72
C ALA A 188 -4.74 -14.89 -1.55
N ARG A 189 -6.08 -14.78 -1.52
CA ARG A 189 -7.03 -15.90 -1.31
C ARG A 189 -6.69 -16.77 -0.09
N LEU A 190 -6.17 -16.13 0.95
CA LEU A 190 -5.77 -16.80 2.20
C LEU A 190 -6.99 -17.10 3.09
N SER A 191 -6.85 -18.08 3.98
CA SER A 191 -7.84 -18.32 5.04
C SER A 191 -7.90 -17.13 6.00
N TRP A 192 -9.02 -16.97 6.71
CA TRP A 192 -9.19 -15.91 7.72
C TRP A 192 -7.99 -15.75 8.68
N PRO A 193 -7.51 -16.80 9.37
CA PRO A 193 -6.42 -16.66 10.35
C PRO A 193 -5.07 -16.31 9.70
N ARG A 194 -4.86 -16.68 8.44
CA ARG A 194 -3.66 -16.33 7.67
C ARG A 194 -3.73 -14.89 7.18
N SER A 195 -4.90 -14.43 6.78
CA SER A 195 -5.10 -13.05 6.32
C SER A 195 -4.91 -12.05 7.45
N THR A 196 -5.40 -12.37 8.66
CA THR A 196 -5.22 -11.51 9.84
C THR A 196 -3.76 -11.42 10.26
N THR A 197 -3.03 -12.54 10.29
CA THR A 197 -1.58 -12.53 10.60
C THR A 197 -0.78 -11.71 9.59
N CYS A 198 -1.16 -11.75 8.31
CA CYS A 198 -0.52 -10.92 7.30
C CYS A 198 -0.81 -9.43 7.48
N ALA A 199 -2.03 -9.08 7.89
CA ALA A 199 -2.44 -7.72 8.16
C ALA A 199 -1.77 -7.11 9.41
N LEU A 200 -1.29 -7.94 10.35
CA LEU A 200 -0.54 -7.47 11.50
C LEU A 200 0.83 -6.88 11.14
N ALA A 201 1.45 -7.29 10.04
CA ALA A 201 2.73 -6.75 9.61
C ALA A 201 2.68 -5.25 9.23
N PRO A 202 1.82 -4.80 8.30
CA PRO A 202 1.70 -3.39 7.98
C PRO A 202 1.15 -2.58 9.16
N THR A 203 0.22 -3.13 9.94
CA THR A 203 -0.31 -2.44 11.13
C THR A 203 0.75 -2.28 12.21
N GLY A 204 1.53 -3.33 12.50
CA GLY A 204 2.60 -3.29 13.48
C GLY A 204 3.73 -2.33 13.10
N LEU A 205 4.11 -2.29 11.82
CA LEU A 205 5.06 -1.28 11.33
C LEU A 205 4.54 0.15 11.49
N PHE A 206 3.25 0.36 11.18
CA PHE A 206 2.64 1.66 11.39
C PHE A 206 2.62 2.02 12.89
N THR A 207 2.27 1.08 13.77
CA THR A 207 2.33 1.26 15.23
C THR A 207 3.74 1.61 15.71
N VAL A 208 4.78 0.94 15.22
CA VAL A 208 6.18 1.26 15.59
C VAL A 208 6.58 2.64 15.08
N ALA A 209 6.25 2.98 13.83
CA ALA A 209 6.53 4.31 13.29
C ALA A 209 5.81 5.41 14.09
N SER A 210 4.58 5.14 14.50
CA SER A 210 3.77 5.99 15.37
C SER A 210 4.36 6.18 16.77
N LEU A 211 5.02 5.17 17.34
CA LEU A 211 5.66 5.28 18.66
C LEU A 211 7.00 6.05 18.64
N ILE A 212 7.63 6.18 17.47
CA ILE A 212 8.91 6.88 17.31
C ILE A 212 8.70 8.37 17.02
N ALA A 213 7.56 8.72 16.39
CA ALA A 213 7.19 10.07 16.00
C ALA A 213 6.58 10.88 17.16
#